data_AF-A0A920KDL6-F1
#
_entry.id   AF-A0A920KDL6-F1
#
_cell.length_a   1.000
_cell.length_b   1.000
_cell.length_c   1.000
_cell.angle_alpha   90.00
_cell.angle_beta   90.00
_cell.angle_gamma   90.00
#
_symmetry.space_group_name_H-M   'P 1'
#
loop_
_entity.id
_entity.type
_entity.pdbx_description
1 polymer ?
#
loop_
_entity_poly.entity_id
_entity_poly.type
_entity_poly.pdbx_seq_one_letter_code
_entity_poly.pdbx_strand_id
1 'polypeptide(L)'
;MTTNYIRYFIFMMLIFVACTKDEYEGPSLQNLYGEFSLLSPFSISNLNPDFSNNEMVKFHCEFNKSVDWKITIRGLQTGSVKEITGFQTD
;
A
#
# COMPACT_ATOMS: atom_id res chain seq x y z
N MET A 1 -3.83 51.33 29.35
CA MET A 1 -4.94 50.38 29.11
C MET A 1 -4.87 49.74 27.72
N THR A 2 -4.44 50.45 26.67
CA THR A 2 -4.36 49.99 25.26
C THR A 2 -3.43 48.80 24.98
N THR A 3 -2.27 48.69 25.65
CA THR A 3 -1.26 47.64 25.39
C THR A 3 -1.74 46.22 25.72
N ASN A 4 -2.62 46.08 26.72
CA ASN A 4 -3.16 44.77 27.11
C ASN A 4 -4.15 44.24 26.05
N TYR A 5 -4.96 45.12 25.45
CA TYR A 5 -5.89 44.73 24.38
C TYR A 5 -5.16 44.26 23.12
N ILE A 6 -4.03 44.89 22.78
CA ILE A 6 -3.18 44.45 21.66
C ILE A 6 -2.63 43.04 21.91
N ARG A 7 -2.19 42.74 23.13
CA ARG A 7 -1.73 41.40 23.51
C ARG A 7 -2.84 40.35 23.41
N TYR A 8 -4.05 40.66 23.89
CA TYR A 8 -5.20 39.77 23.77
C TYR A 8 -5.62 39.55 22.31
N PHE A 9 -5.55 40.59 21.49
CA PHE A 9 -5.87 40.50 20.07
C PHE A 9 -4.88 39.62 19.30
N ILE A 10 -3.58 39.76 19.57
CA ILE A 10 -2.54 38.90 18.99
C ILE A 10 -2.72 37.44 19.44
N PHE A 11 -3.01 37.23 20.72
CA PHE A 11 -3.28 35.89 21.25
C PHE A 11 -4.49 35.24 20.59
N MET A 12 -5.57 35.99 20.37
CA MET A 12 -6.77 35.53 19.67
C MET A 12 -6.50 35.16 18.21
N MET A 13 -5.67 35.92 17.50
CA MET A 13 -5.31 35.64 16.11
C MET A 13 -4.50 34.34 15.95
N LEU A 14 -3.61 34.02 16.91
CA LEU A 14 -2.81 32.80 16.90
C LEU A 14 -3.66 31.51 16.97
N ILE A 15 -4.83 31.57 17.61
CA ILE A 15 -5.75 30.41 17.73
C ILE A 15 -6.41 30.07 16.40
N PHE A 16 -6.64 31.07 15.53
CA PHE A 16 -7.23 30.88 14.20
C PHE A 16 -6.25 30.28 13.18
N VAL A 17 -4.94 30.42 13.40
CA VAL A 17 -3.90 29.88 12.51
C VAL A 17 -3.49 28.45 12.90
N ALA A 18 -3.82 28.01 14.13
CA ALA A 18 -3.42 26.70 14.64
C ALA A 18 -4.31 25.51 14.19
N CYS A 19 -5.35 25.75 13.38
CA CYS A 19 -6.28 24.71 12.95
C CYS A 19 -6.23 24.50 11.44
N THR A 20 -5.16 23.88 10.94
CA THR A 20 -5.18 23.19 9.65
C THR A 20 -4.73 21.75 9.89
N LYS A 21 -5.65 20.80 9.66
CA LYS A 21 -5.30 19.39 9.51
C LYS A 21 -5.18 19.14 8.01
N ASP A 22 -3.97 19.24 7.50
CA ASP A 22 -3.70 19.09 6.06
C ASP A 22 -3.63 17.61 5.63
N GLU A 23 -3.48 16.70 6.59
CA GLU A 23 -3.35 15.26 6.35
C GLU A 23 -4.48 14.47 6.98
N TYR A 24 -4.95 13.46 6.24
CA TYR A 24 -5.98 12.55 6.69
C TYR A 24 -5.38 11.60 7.75
N GLU A 25 -5.81 11.71 9.00
CA GLU A 25 -5.31 10.91 10.13
C GLU A 25 -5.77 9.42 10.10
N GLY A 26 -6.65 9.05 9.18
CA GLY A 26 -7.25 7.71 9.13
C GLY A 26 -6.64 6.77 8.07
N PRO A 27 -6.87 5.45 8.18
CA PRO A 27 -6.63 4.54 7.07
C PRO A 27 -7.60 4.82 5.91
N SER A 28 -7.13 4.60 4.68
CA SER A 28 -7.94 4.78 3.46
C SER A 28 -9.27 4.03 3.56
N LEU A 29 -10.39 4.74 3.30
CA LEU A 29 -11.72 4.13 3.27
C LEU A 29 -11.81 3.05 2.18
N GLN A 30 -11.09 3.24 1.07
CA GLN A 30 -10.99 2.24 0.01
C GLN A 30 -10.29 0.97 0.51
N ASN A 31 -9.26 1.11 1.36
CA ASN A 31 -8.58 -0.05 1.94
C ASN A 31 -9.50 -0.81 2.93
N LEU A 32 -10.27 -0.07 3.74
CA LEU A 32 -11.18 -0.64 4.75
C LEU A 32 -12.46 -1.26 4.18
N TYR A 33 -13.14 -0.55 3.28
CA TYR A 33 -14.51 -0.84 2.86
C TYR A 33 -14.63 -1.07 1.35
N GLY A 34 -13.56 -0.82 0.59
CA GLY A 34 -13.55 -1.07 -0.84
C GLY A 34 -13.64 -2.56 -1.16
N GLU A 35 -14.38 -2.88 -2.22
CA GLU A 35 -14.36 -4.21 -2.80
C GLU A 35 -12.95 -4.54 -3.30
N PHE A 36 -12.56 -5.81 -3.22
CA PHE A 36 -11.28 -6.26 -3.73
C PHE A 36 -11.28 -6.26 -5.27
N SER A 37 -10.28 -5.64 -5.88
CA SER A 37 -10.06 -5.70 -7.32
C SER A 37 -8.57 -5.75 -7.67
N LEU A 38 -8.25 -6.43 -8.78
CA LEU A 38 -6.91 -6.39 -9.36
C LEU A 38 -6.74 -5.09 -10.16
N LEU A 39 -5.74 -4.30 -9.81
CA LEU A 39 -5.31 -3.16 -10.62
C LEU A 39 -4.48 -3.63 -11.82
N SER A 40 -3.63 -4.63 -11.59
CA SER A 40 -2.81 -5.27 -12.61
C SER A 40 -2.95 -6.79 -12.52
N PRO A 41 -3.25 -7.49 -13.62
CA PRO A 41 -3.42 -8.93 -13.62
C PRO A 41 -2.11 -9.64 -13.25
N PHE A 42 -2.24 -10.85 -12.70
CA PHE A 42 -1.07 -11.67 -12.41
C PHE A 42 -0.31 -12.02 -13.69
N SER A 43 0.98 -11.67 -13.72
CA SER A 43 1.87 -11.86 -14.85
C SER A 43 3.23 -12.43 -14.42
N ILE A 44 3.88 -13.13 -15.35
CA ILE A 44 5.14 -13.82 -15.15
C ILE A 44 6.13 -13.32 -16.20
N SER A 45 7.34 -12.91 -15.79
CA SER A 45 8.32 -12.32 -16.70
C SER A 45 8.90 -13.28 -17.74
N ASN A 46 9.01 -14.57 -17.40
CA ASN A 46 9.50 -15.63 -18.28
C ASN A 46 8.75 -16.93 -17.99
N LEU A 47 8.08 -17.47 -19.01
CA LEU A 47 7.30 -18.71 -18.91
C LEU A 47 8.16 -19.98 -19.11
N ASN A 48 9.33 -19.84 -19.73
CA ASN A 48 10.24 -20.95 -20.03
C ASN A 48 11.67 -20.61 -19.56
N PRO A 49 11.89 -20.45 -18.24
CA PRO A 49 13.20 -20.12 -17.70
C PRO A 49 14.20 -21.25 -17.86
N ASP A 50 15.43 -20.92 -18.27
CA ASP A 50 16.58 -21.80 -18.17
C ASP A 50 17.36 -21.51 -16.88
N PHE A 51 17.05 -22.27 -15.83
CA PHE A 51 17.72 -22.12 -14.54
C PHE A 51 19.20 -22.57 -14.55
N SER A 52 19.65 -23.30 -15.58
CA SER A 52 21.07 -23.66 -15.73
C SER A 52 21.93 -22.46 -16.13
N ASN A 53 21.31 -21.46 -16.75
CA ASN A 53 21.90 -20.17 -17.12
C ASN A 53 21.60 -19.06 -16.09
N ASN A 54 21.17 -19.43 -14.88
CA ASN A 54 20.79 -18.51 -13.81
C ASN A 54 19.68 -17.52 -14.19
N GLU A 55 18.78 -17.89 -15.10
CA GLU A 55 17.64 -17.04 -15.43
C GLU A 55 16.71 -16.85 -14.22
N MET A 56 16.14 -15.64 -14.11
CA MET A 56 15.23 -15.27 -13.04
C MET A 56 13.80 -15.12 -13.56
N VAL A 57 12.84 -15.62 -12.78
CA VAL A 57 11.41 -15.40 -13.00
C VAL A 57 10.90 -14.41 -11.97
N LYS A 58 10.23 -13.36 -12.45
CA LYS A 58 9.53 -12.37 -11.62
C LYS A 58 8.03 -12.53 -11.77
N PHE A 59 7.34 -12.39 -10.65
CA PHE A 59 5.88 -12.37 -10.57
C PHE A 59 5.43 -10.93 -10.32
N HIS A 60 4.39 -10.49 -11.03
CA HIS A 60 3.85 -9.14 -10.87
C HIS A 60 2.32 -9.20 -10.82
N CYS A 61 1.74 -8.48 -9.86
CA CYS A 61 0.31 -8.31 -9.66
C CYS A 61 0.12 -7.07 -8.78
N GLU A 62 -0.96 -6.33 -9.00
CA GLU A 62 -1.29 -5.17 -8.18
C GLU A 62 -2.75 -5.25 -7.74
N PHE A 63 -2.99 -4.87 -6.49
CA PHE A 63 -4.27 -4.89 -5.81
C PHE A 63 -4.69 -3.47 -5.48
N ASN A 64 -5.99 -3.22 -5.36
CA ASN A 64 -6.54 -1.90 -5.03
C ASN A 64 -6.59 -1.57 -3.53
N LYS A 65 -6.02 -2.46 -2.71
CA LYS A 65 -5.99 -2.37 -1.26
C LYS A 65 -4.92 -3.29 -0.68
N SER A 66 -4.62 -3.09 0.60
CA SER A 66 -3.68 -3.94 1.33
C SER A 66 -4.24 -5.36 1.45
N VAL A 67 -3.45 -6.35 1.04
CA VAL A 67 -3.88 -7.76 1.02
C VAL A 67 -2.75 -8.71 1.39
N ASP A 68 -3.12 -9.75 2.11
CA ASP A 68 -2.32 -10.97 2.22
C ASP A 68 -2.44 -11.76 0.91
N TRP A 69 -1.31 -12.10 0.31
CA TRP A 69 -1.26 -12.83 -0.95
C TRP A 69 -0.45 -14.13 -0.80
N LYS A 70 -0.81 -15.11 -1.64
CA LYS A 70 -0.11 -16.40 -1.74
C LYS A 70 0.03 -16.84 -3.19
N ILE A 71 1.24 -17.14 -3.60
CA ILE A 71 1.56 -17.80 -4.88
C ILE A 71 1.88 -19.26 -4.60
N THR A 72 1.21 -20.18 -5.31
CA THR A 72 1.45 -21.63 -5.22
C THR A 72 2.04 -22.13 -6.53
N ILE A 73 3.27 -22.66 -6.46
CA ILE A 73 3.97 -23.27 -7.59
C ILE A 73 3.85 -24.79 -7.44
N ARG A 74 3.28 -25.46 -8.44
CA ARG A 74 3.11 -26.93 -8.46
C ARG A 74 3.90 -27.54 -9.61
N GLY A 75 4.77 -28.49 -9.30
CA GLY A 75 5.48 -29.29 -10.29
C GLY A 75 4.53 -30.27 -10.96
N LEU A 76 4.38 -30.18 -12.28
CA LEU A 76 3.45 -31.01 -13.05
C LEU A 76 3.82 -32.50 -13.03
N GLN A 77 5.12 -32.83 -12.98
CA GLN A 77 5.60 -34.21 -12.99
C GLN A 77 5.89 -34.76 -11.60
N THR A 78 6.54 -33.97 -10.74
CA THR A 78 6.97 -34.42 -9.41
C THR A 78 5.89 -34.28 -8.34
N GLY A 79 4.83 -33.50 -8.60
CA GLY A 79 3.82 -33.14 -7.60
C GLY A 79 4.33 -32.22 -6.49
N SER A 80 5.59 -31.75 -6.57
CA SER A 80 6.17 -30.84 -5.59
C SER A 80 5.37 -29.54 -5.50
N VAL A 81 5.20 -29.01 -4.30
CA VAL A 81 4.47 -27.76 -4.04
C VAL A 81 5.40 -26.80 -3.31
N LYS A 82 5.51 -25.58 -3.85
CA LYS A 82 6.20 -24.45 -3.21
C LYS A 82 5.20 -23.32 -3.04
N GLU A 83 5.07 -22.84 -1.82
CA GLU A 83 4.27 -21.66 -1.51
C GLU A 83 5.18 -20.45 -1.24
N ILE A 84 4.75 -19.29 -1.73
CA ILE A 84 5.36 -18.00 -1.46
C ILE A 84 4.23 -17.10 -0.96
N THR A 85 4.39 -16.52 0.22
CA THR A 85 3.39 -15.67 0.87
C THR A 85 3.96 -14.29 1.12
N GLY A 86 3.11 -13.27 1.15
CA GLY A 86 3.50 -11.93 1.55
C GLY A 86 2.29 -11.05 1.85
N PHE A 87 2.58 -9.86 2.34
CA PHE A 87 1.61 -8.80 2.57
C PHE A 87 1.98 -7.62 1.68
N GLN A 88 1.01 -7.12 0.90
CA GLN A 88 1.17 -5.87 0.15
C GLN A 88 0.48 -4.75 0.93
N THR A 89 1.19 -3.64 1.11
CA THR A 89 0.63 -2.37 1.59
C THR A 89 0.41 -1.45 0.40
N ASP A 90 -0.72 -0.76 0.38
CA ASP A 90 -1.07 0.29 -0.59
C ASP A 90 -0.30 1.59 -0.32
#